data_AF-A0A497MS33-F1
#
_entry.id   AF-A0A497MS33-F1
#
_cell.length_a   1.000
_cell.length_b   1.000
_cell.length_c   1.000
_cell.angle_alpha   90.00
_cell.angle_beta   90.00
_cell.angle_gamma   90.00
#
_symmetry.space_group_name_H-M   'P 1'
#
loop_
_entity.id
_entity.type
_entity.pdbx_description
1 polymer ?
#
loop_
_entity_poly.entity_id
_entity_poly.type
_entity_poly.pdbx_seq_one_letter_code
_entity_poly.pdbx_strand_id
1 'polypeptide(L)'
;MSASQELEKRATDYALEAVRLDKQGARGMAITMYQKAIEMLLKLVQLYPEYGLNKVYIQRAMAYQERIRVLQNAGITPATPETEVEAEESAEGAKA
;
A
#
# COMPACT_ATOMS: atom_id res chain seq x y z
N MET A 1 -9.31 -18.77 23.23
CA MET A 1 -8.89 -18.66 21.83
C MET A 1 -7.57 -19.39 21.67
N SER A 2 -7.38 -20.14 20.59
CA SER A 2 -6.08 -20.75 20.25
C SER A 2 -5.13 -19.71 19.63
N ALA A 3 -3.84 -20.02 19.59
CA ALA A 3 -2.84 -19.16 18.94
C ALA A 3 -3.11 -18.98 17.44
N SER A 4 -3.61 -20.01 16.74
CA SER A 4 -4.03 -19.90 15.34
C SER A 4 -5.22 -18.94 15.16
N GLN A 5 -6.23 -19.05 16.03
CA GLN A 5 -7.40 -18.15 16.01
C GLN A 5 -7.02 -16.68 16.25
N GLU A 6 -6.06 -16.42 17.15
CA GLU A 6 -5.58 -15.07 17.40
C GLU A 6 -4.84 -14.49 16.18
N LEU A 7 -4.03 -15.29 15.49
CA LEU A 7 -3.38 -14.88 14.23
C LEU A 7 -4.40 -14.61 13.13
N GLU A 8 -5.43 -15.46 12.98
CA GLU A 8 -6.52 -15.27 12.01
C GLU A 8 -7.31 -13.99 12.28
N LYS A 9 -7.63 -13.75 13.55
CA LYS A 9 -8.33 -12.54 13.98
C LYS A 9 -7.50 -11.30 13.63
N ARG A 10 -6.21 -11.28 13.98
CA ARG A 10 -5.31 -10.16 13.64
C ARG A 10 -5.17 -9.96 12.13
N ALA A 11 -5.02 -11.05 11.36
CA ALA A 11 -4.98 -10.97 9.90
C ALA A 11 -6.24 -10.31 9.33
N THR A 12 -7.41 -10.68 9.88
CA THR A 12 -8.72 -10.14 9.48
C THR A 12 -8.85 -8.67 9.86
N ASP A 13 -8.52 -8.32 11.11
CA ASP A 13 -8.59 -6.94 11.62
C ASP A 13 -7.70 -6.00 10.79
N TYR A 14 -6.46 -6.40 10.49
CA TYR A 14 -5.56 -5.64 9.62
C TYR A 14 -6.07 -5.52 8.18
N ALA A 15 -6.62 -6.59 7.61
CA ALA A 15 -7.15 -6.54 6.25
C ALA A 15 -8.36 -5.61 6.12
N LEU A 16 -9.27 -5.64 7.09
CA LEU A 16 -10.44 -4.74 7.12
C LEU A 16 -10.00 -3.28 7.20
N GLU A 17 -9.04 -2.99 8.08
CA GLU A 17 -8.51 -1.64 8.23
C GLU A 17 -7.76 -1.17 6.97
N ALA A 18 -6.98 -2.07 6.34
CA ALA A 18 -6.32 -1.79 5.08
C ALA A 18 -7.32 -1.38 4.00
N VAL A 19 -8.40 -2.15 3.82
CA VAL A 19 -9.45 -1.86 2.84
C VAL A 19 -10.16 -0.54 3.16
N ARG A 20 -10.40 -0.23 4.44
CA ARG A 20 -11.01 1.03 4.87
C ARG A 20 -10.13 2.23 4.48
N LEU A 21 -8.84 2.17 4.80
CA LEU A 21 -7.86 3.22 4.51
C LEU A 21 -7.62 3.39 3.00
N ASP A 22 -7.57 2.27 2.28
CA ASP A 22 -7.42 2.21 0.83
C ASP A 22 -8.57 2.98 0.13
N LYS A 23 -9.81 2.70 0.52
CA LYS A 23 -11.00 3.42 0.03
C LYS A 23 -10.99 4.91 0.36
N GLN A 24 -10.33 5.31 1.45
CA GLN A 24 -10.17 6.71 1.85
C GLN A 24 -8.99 7.42 1.14
N GLY A 25 -8.23 6.70 0.30
CA GLY A 25 -7.05 7.24 -0.36
C GLY A 25 -5.84 7.41 0.56
N ALA A 26 -5.90 6.89 1.79
CA ALA A 26 -4.79 6.93 2.76
C ALA A 26 -3.73 5.85 2.43
N ARG A 27 -3.09 6.00 1.26
CA ARG A 27 -2.27 4.96 0.59
C ARG A 27 -1.18 4.38 1.49
N GLY A 28 -0.38 5.23 2.14
CA GLY A 28 0.72 4.78 3.00
C GLY A 28 0.23 3.92 4.17
N MET A 29 -0.83 4.34 4.84
CA MET A 29 -1.43 3.60 5.95
C MET A 29 -2.08 2.29 5.48
N ALA A 30 -2.76 2.32 4.32
CA ALA A 30 -3.34 1.12 3.70
C ALA A 30 -2.26 0.07 3.39
N ILE A 31 -1.13 0.49 2.81
CA ILE A 31 0.01 -0.40 2.52
C ILE A 31 0.51 -1.05 3.81
N THR A 32 0.71 -0.29 4.88
CA THR A 32 1.16 -0.83 6.18
C THR A 32 0.20 -1.88 6.72
N MET A 33 -1.11 -1.66 6.62
CA MET A 33 -2.10 -2.61 7.12
C MET A 33 -2.18 -3.87 6.26
N TYR A 34 -2.09 -3.76 4.92
CA TYR A 34 -1.99 -4.94 4.04
C TYR A 34 -0.73 -5.76 4.34
N GLN A 35 0.42 -5.11 4.58
CA GLN A 35 1.67 -5.80 4.94
C GLN A 35 1.52 -6.59 6.25
N LYS A 36 0.91 -5.99 7.29
CA LYS A 36 0.63 -6.68 8.55
C LYS A 36 -0.33 -7.87 8.38
N ALA A 37 -1.35 -7.73 7.53
CA ALA A 37 -2.26 -8.83 7.22
C ALA A 37 -1.52 -9.99 6.53
N ILE A 38 -0.66 -9.69 5.55
CA ILE A 38 0.20 -10.68 4.87
C ILE A 38 1.08 -11.40 5.88
N GLU A 39 1.74 -10.67 6.78
CA GLU A 39 2.62 -11.25 7.80
C GLU A 39 1.89 -12.30 8.67
N MET A 40 0.67 -11.99 9.12
CA MET A 40 -0.11 -12.91 9.95
C MET A 40 -0.55 -14.15 9.17
N LEU A 41 -0.96 -13.97 7.89
CA LEU A 41 -1.35 -15.08 7.02
C LEU A 41 -0.16 -16.02 6.72
N LEU A 42 1.02 -15.47 6.46
CA LEU A 42 2.22 -16.28 6.21
C LEU A 42 2.69 -17.00 7.49
N LYS A 43 2.56 -16.36 8.66
CA LYS A 43 2.79 -17.02 9.95
C LYS A 43 1.84 -18.21 10.17
N LEU A 44 0.56 -18.08 9.81
CA LEU A 44 -0.39 -19.19 9.89
C LEU A 44 0.05 -20.38 9.01
N VAL A 45 0.42 -20.10 7.76
CA VAL A 45 0.88 -21.14 6.81
C VAL A 45 2.14 -21.84 7.31
N GLN A 46 3.09 -21.09 7.87
CA GLN A 46 4.36 -21.64 8.36
C GLN A 46 4.21 -22.44 9.66
N LEU A 47 3.41 -21.96 10.60
CA LEU A 47 3.26 -22.58 11.92
C LEU A 47 2.24 -23.74 11.93
N TYR A 48 1.27 -23.71 11.01
CA TYR A 48 0.18 -24.70 10.94
C TYR A 48 0.03 -25.23 9.50
N PRO A 49 1.02 -25.98 8.97
CA PRO A 49 1.02 -26.41 7.56
C PRO A 49 -0.17 -27.29 7.16
N GLU A 50 -0.72 -28.06 8.09
CA GLU A 50 -1.88 -28.96 7.87
C GLU A 50 -3.23 -28.24 7.95
N TYR A 51 -3.24 -26.92 8.12
CA TYR A 51 -4.48 -26.18 8.28
C TYR A 51 -5.21 -26.06 6.95
N GLY A 52 -6.45 -26.57 6.87
CA GLY A 52 -7.20 -26.67 5.61
C GLY A 52 -7.46 -25.32 4.90
N LEU A 53 -7.29 -24.20 5.60
CA LEU A 53 -7.45 -22.85 5.06
C LEU A 53 -6.17 -22.25 4.47
N ASN A 54 -5.02 -22.94 4.55
CA ASN A 54 -3.73 -22.39 4.09
C ASN A 54 -3.74 -21.95 2.63
N LYS A 55 -4.43 -22.68 1.75
CA LYS A 55 -4.60 -22.27 0.34
C LYS A 55 -5.28 -20.91 0.23
N VAL A 56 -6.30 -20.66 1.05
CA VAL A 56 -7.01 -19.38 1.11
C VAL A 56 -6.12 -18.28 1.68
N TYR A 57 -5.31 -18.58 2.71
CA TYR A 57 -4.37 -17.63 3.29
C TYR A 57 -3.31 -17.17 2.30
N ILE A 58 -2.74 -18.09 1.53
CA ILE A 58 -1.78 -17.78 0.46
C ILE A 58 -2.46 -16.91 -0.61
N GLN A 59 -3.66 -17.28 -1.07
CA GLN A 59 -4.40 -16.50 -2.07
C GLN A 59 -4.68 -15.07 -1.60
N ARG A 60 -5.09 -14.89 -0.33
CA ARG A 60 -5.31 -13.56 0.26
C ARG A 60 -4.01 -12.76 0.35
N ALA A 61 -2.91 -13.38 0.77
CA ALA A 61 -1.61 -12.72 0.84
C ALA A 61 -1.15 -12.23 -0.55
N MET A 62 -1.35 -13.04 -1.59
CA MET A 62 -1.07 -12.65 -2.98
C MET A 62 -1.94 -11.47 -3.44
N ALA A 63 -3.24 -11.48 -3.13
CA ALA A 63 -4.15 -10.40 -3.48
C ALA A 63 -3.78 -9.08 -2.78
N TYR A 64 -3.41 -9.13 -1.50
CA TYR A 64 -2.95 -7.95 -0.78
C TYR A 64 -1.63 -7.43 -1.31
N GLN A 65 -0.71 -8.33 -1.70
CA GLN A 65 0.54 -7.94 -2.32
C GLN A 65 0.32 -7.23 -3.66
N GLU A 66 -0.62 -7.71 -4.48
CA GLU A 66 -0.99 -7.04 -5.73
C GLU A 66 -1.58 -5.65 -5.46
N ARG A 67 -2.46 -5.54 -4.45
CA ARG A 67 -3.02 -4.23 -4.10
C ARG A 67 -1.94 -3.25 -3.62
N ILE A 68 -0.95 -3.71 -2.85
CA ILE A 68 0.20 -2.88 -2.45
C ILE A 68 0.95 -2.35 -3.68
N ARG A 69 1.24 -3.19 -4.69
CA ARG A 69 1.92 -2.75 -5.92
C ARG A 69 1.15 -1.65 -6.63
N VAL A 70 -0.17 -1.81 -6.76
CA VAL A 70 -1.04 -0.78 -7.35
C VAL A 70 -0.96 0.52 -6.54
N LEU A 71 -1.02 0.45 -5.21
CA LEU A 71 -0.96 1.63 -4.34
C LEU A 71 0.39 2.35 -4.39
N GLN A 72 1.50 1.60 -4.54
CA GLN A 72 2.85 2.16 -4.70
C GLN A 72 3.02 2.85 -6.05
N ASN A 73 2.44 2.29 -7.11
CA ASN A 73 2.60 2.80 -8.47
C ASN A 73 1.61 3.91 -8.84
N ALA A 74 0.54 4.11 -8.05
CA ALA A 74 -0.48 5.14 -8.28
C ALA A 74 0.00 6.60 -8.14
N GLY A 75 1.31 6.83 -7.91
CA GLY A 75 1.95 8.15 -7.85
C GLY A 75 3.03 8.38 -8.92
N ILE A 76 3.29 7.41 -9.81
CA ILE A 76 4.24 7.57 -10.90
C ILE A 76 3.48 8.13 -12.12
N THR A 77 3.19 9.42 -12.10
CA THR A 77 3.00 10.17 -13.35
C THR A 77 4.39 10.39 -13.95
N PRO A 78 4.66 10.05 -15.23
CA PRO A 78 5.89 10.49 -15.86
C PRO A 78 5.90 12.02 -15.80
N ALA A 79 6.82 12.59 -15.02
CA ALA A 79 7.06 14.01 -14.99
C ALA A 79 7.50 14.41 -16.41
N THR A 80 6.61 15.06 -17.15
CA THR A 80 7.01 15.86 -18.30
C THR A 80 7.95 16.94 -17.78
N PRO A 81 9.19 17.05 -18.28
CA PRO A 81 10.07 18.14 -17.90
C PRO A 81 9.56 19.40 -18.59
N GLU A 82 8.75 20.18 -17.88
CA GLU A 82 8.46 21.56 -18.28
C GLU A 82 9.71 22.39 -17.99
N THR A 83 10.52 22.50 -19.04
CA THR A 83 11.65 23.41 -19.12
C THR A 83 11.06 24.80 -19.29
N GLU A 84 10.79 25.52 -18.20
CA GLU A 84 10.55 26.95 -18.27
C GLU A 84 11.89 27.65 -18.54
N VAL A 85 12.13 27.91 -19.81
CA VAL A 85 13.11 28.87 -20.31
C VAL A 85 12.53 30.28 -20.12
N GLU A 86 12.92 30.95 -19.04
CA GLU A 86 12.85 32.41 -18.99
C GLU A 86 14.18 32.98 -19.49
N ALA A 87 14.19 33.37 -20.76
CA ALA A 87 15.20 34.23 -21.35
C ALA A 87 14.54 35.55 -21.76
N GLU A 88 15.03 36.64 -21.13
CA GLU A 88 15.22 38.02 -21.63
C GLU A 88 13.96 38.77 -22.14
N GLU A 89 13.76 40.09 -22.00
CA GLU A 89 14.69 41.21 -21.95
C GLU A 89 13.91 42.53 -21.67
N SER A 90 14.62 43.51 -21.12
CA SER A 90 14.67 44.92 -21.57
C SER A 90 13.79 46.07 -21.00
N ALA A 91 14.50 47.21 -20.95
CA ALA A 91 14.14 48.63 -20.80
C ALA A 91 13.86 49.17 -19.38
N GLU A 92 14.79 49.88 -18.74
CA GLU A 92 15.26 51.26 -19.01
C GLU A 92 14.24 52.34 -18.60
N GLY A 93 14.69 53.33 -17.82
CA GLY A 93 14.05 54.66 -17.81
C GLY A 93 13.98 55.39 -16.47
N ALA A 94 14.75 56.46 -16.38
CA ALA A 94 14.91 57.39 -15.27
C ALA A 94 13.66 58.17 -14.83
N LYS A 95 13.70 58.69 -13.59
CA LYS A 95 13.20 59.99 -13.10
C LYS A 95 13.27 59.99 -11.55
N ALA A 96 13.51 61.07 -10.82
CA ALA A 96 14.07 62.42 -10.98
C ALA A 96 14.32 62.89 -9.53
#